data_AF-A0A7W6FZV2-F1
#
_entry.id   AF-A0A7W6FZV2-F1
#
_cell.length_a   1.000
_cell.length_b   1.000
_cell.length_c   1.000
_cell.angle_alpha   90.00
_cell.angle_beta   90.00
_cell.angle_gamma   90.00
#
_symmetry.space_group_name_H-M   'P 1'
#
loop_
_entity.id
_entity.type
_entity.pdbx_description
1 polymer ?
#
loop_
_entity_poly.entity_id
_entity_poly.type
_entity_poly.pdbx_seq_one_letter_code
_entity_poly.pdbx_strand_id
1 'polypeptide(L)' 'MAKPRGGDRHSGKIEAHGGFIRELIAEQGDMTLVEVQARLIERGAPVGIGTVHRFFVRHGITRKKRPATRSSRTVPTS' A
#
# COMPACT_ATOMS: atom_id res chain seq x y z
N MET A 1 22.19 -26.83 14.24
CA MET A 1 21.90 -25.57 13.50
C MET A 1 20.38 -25.41 13.39
N ALA A 2 19.83 -24.32 13.94
CA ALA A 2 18.41 -24.01 13.78
C ALA A 2 18.14 -23.55 12.35
N LYS A 3 17.26 -24.24 11.61
CA LYS A 3 16.78 -23.80 10.30
C LYS A 3 15.99 -22.49 10.50
N PRO A 4 16.24 -21.41 9.75
CA PRO A 4 15.51 -20.16 9.95
C PRO A 4 14.02 -20.43 9.71
N ARG A 5 13.21 -20.34 10.78
CA ARG A 5 11.79 -20.73 10.78
C ARG A 5 10.87 -19.70 10.10
N GLY A 6 11.41 -18.60 9.58
CA GLY A 6 10.63 -17.47 9.07
C GLY A 6 11.02 -17.08 7.66
N GLY A 7 10.61 -17.86 6.66
CA GLY A 7 10.55 -17.38 5.27
C GLY A 7 9.21 -16.71 5.03
N ASP A 8 9.20 -15.54 4.39
CA ASP A 8 7.98 -14.89 3.91
C ASP A 8 7.36 -15.73 2.78
N ARG A 9 6.59 -16.77 3.13
CA ARG A 9 5.98 -17.72 2.16
C ARG A 9 4.91 -17.06 1.29
N HIS A 10 4.42 -15.89 1.67
CA HIS A 10 3.37 -15.16 0.97
C HIS A 10 3.91 -14.03 0.09
N SER A 11 5.20 -13.70 0.20
CA SER A 11 5.88 -12.71 -0.66
C SER A 11 5.70 -13.02 -2.14
N GLY A 12 5.96 -14.24 -2.58
CA GLY A 12 5.89 -14.59 -4.01
C GLY A 12 4.52 -14.34 -4.63
N LYS A 13 3.44 -14.60 -3.89
CA LYS A 13 2.07 -14.35 -4.38
C LYS A 13 1.81 -12.87 -4.59
N ILE A 14 2.16 -12.02 -3.61
CA ILE A 14 1.88 -10.58 -3.72
C ILE A 14 2.81 -9.89 -4.72
N GLU A 15 4.06 -10.33 -4.85
CA GLU A 15 5.00 -9.79 -5.84
C GLU A 15 4.55 -10.05 -7.28
N ALA A 16 3.91 -11.20 -7.55
CA ALA A 16 3.31 -11.48 -8.86
C ALA A 16 2.19 -10.47 -9.22
N HIS A 17 1.53 -9.86 -8.22
CA HIS A 17 0.54 -8.81 -8.41
C HIS A 17 1.11 -7.39 -8.21
N GLY A 18 2.43 -7.24 -8.07
CA GLY A 18 3.06 -5.97 -7.71
C GLY A 18 2.85 -4.86 -8.74
N GLY A 19 2.83 -5.20 -10.05
CA GLY A 19 2.51 -4.24 -11.12
C GLY A 19 1.11 -3.66 -10.97
N PHE A 20 0.12 -4.53 -10.76
CA PHE A 20 -1.27 -4.13 -10.53
C PHE A 20 -1.43 -3.25 -9.29
N ILE A 21 -0.77 -3.60 -8.18
CA ILE A 21 -0.83 -2.76 -6.96
C ILE A 21 -0.27 -1.36 -7.23
N ARG A 22 0.83 -1.25 -8.01
CA ARG A 22 1.42 0.05 -8.36
C ARG A 22 0.53 0.87 -9.28
N GLU A 23 -0.06 0.26 -10.30
CA GLU A 23 -1.03 0.91 -11.19
C GLU A 23 -2.25 1.40 -10.41
N LEU A 24 -2.79 0.56 -9.52
CA LEU A 24 -3.94 0.87 -8.68
C LEU A 24 -3.68 2.08 -7.76
N ILE A 25 -2.48 2.16 -7.19
CA ILE A 25 -2.06 3.30 -6.35
C ILE A 25 -1.84 4.55 -7.21
N ALA A 26 -1.28 4.39 -8.42
CA ALA A 26 -1.07 5.52 -9.33
C ALA A 26 -2.40 6.13 -9.82
N GLU A 27 -3.44 5.30 -10.02
CA GLU A 27 -4.75 5.73 -10.49
C GLU A 27 -5.61 6.37 -9.40
N GLN A 28 -5.70 5.75 -8.21
CA GLN A 28 -6.59 6.23 -7.15
C GLN A 28 -5.88 7.05 -6.05
N GLY A 29 -4.55 7.05 -5.99
CA GLY A 29 -3.75 7.89 -5.09
C GLY A 29 -3.77 7.46 -3.62
N ASP A 30 -4.87 7.74 -2.91
CA ASP A 30 -5.02 7.48 -1.48
C ASP A 30 -5.91 6.24 -1.25
N MET A 31 -5.29 5.06 -1.23
CA MET A 31 -5.99 3.80 -0.98
C MET A 31 -5.51 3.15 0.32
N THR A 32 -6.45 2.65 1.11
CA THR A 32 -6.17 1.92 2.34
C THR A 32 -5.69 0.50 2.05
N LEU A 33 -5.00 -0.11 3.01
CA LEU A 33 -4.53 -1.50 2.89
C LEU A 33 -5.69 -2.51 2.71
N VAL A 34 -6.85 -2.21 3.29
CA VAL A 34 -8.05 -3.05 3.21
C VAL A 34 -8.68 -2.96 1.81
N GLU A 35 -8.72 -1.78 1.22
CA GLU A 35 -9.21 -1.59 -0.16
C GLU A 35 -8.29 -2.28 -1.17
N VAL A 36 -6.97 -2.15 -1.01
CA VAL A 36 -6.00 -2.88 -1.84
C VAL A 36 -6.20 -4.39 -1.68
N GLN A 37 -6.44 -4.88 -0.45
CA GLN A 37 -6.74 -6.29 -0.21
C GLN A 37 -8.02 -6.73 -0.91
N ALA A 38 -9.11 -5.96 -0.83
CA ALA A 38 -10.38 -6.28 -1.47
C ALA A 38 -10.21 -6.40 -2.99
N ARG A 39 -9.51 -5.45 -3.63
CA ARG A 39 -9.20 -5.50 -5.07
C ARG A 39 -8.34 -6.71 -5.45
N LEU A 40 -7.42 -7.13 -4.58
CA LEU A 40 -6.64 -8.36 -4.80
C LEU A 40 -7.52 -9.61 -4.68
N ILE A 41 -8.46 -9.66 -3.73
CA ILE A 41 -9.41 -10.75 -3.59
C ILE A 41 -10.33 -10.85 -4.80
N GLU A 42 -10.87 -9.73 -5.28
CA GLU A 42 -11.70 -9.67 -6.51
C GLU A 42 -10.97 -10.24 -7.73
N ARG A 43 -9.64 -10.07 -7.78
CA ARG A 43 -8.78 -10.58 -8.85
C ARG A 43 -8.33 -12.03 -8.65
N GLY A 44 -8.81 -12.71 -7.61
CA GLY A 44 -8.47 -14.11 -7.30
C GLY A 44 -7.15 -14.27 -6.53
N ALA A 45 -6.63 -13.21 -5.92
CA ALA A 45 -5.39 -13.20 -5.15
C ALA A 45 -5.66 -12.95 -3.65
N PRO A 46 -6.22 -13.93 -2.91
CA PRO A 46 -6.47 -13.77 -1.49
C PRO A 46 -5.15 -13.68 -0.73
N VAL A 47 -4.85 -12.48 -0.22
CA VAL A 47 -3.69 -12.19 0.64
C VAL A 47 -4.16 -11.55 1.94
N GLY A 48 -3.43 -11.77 3.02
CA GLY A 48 -3.69 -11.09 4.29
C GLY A 48 -3.23 -9.63 4.27
N ILE A 49 -3.86 -8.79 5.10
CA ILE A 49 -3.48 -7.37 5.27
C ILE A 49 -1.99 -7.22 5.63
N GLY A 50 -1.45 -8.11 6.48
CA GLY A 50 -0.03 -8.09 6.82
C GLY A 50 0.91 -8.32 5.63
N THR A 51 0.47 -9.10 4.63
CA THR A 51 1.21 -9.33 3.38
C THR A 51 1.21 -8.06 2.52
N VAL A 52 0.06 -7.39 2.40
CA VAL A 52 -0.07 -6.10 1.71
C VAL A 52 0.81 -5.05 2.38
N HIS A 53 0.77 -4.95 3.71
CA HIS A 53 1.63 -4.05 4.46
C HIS A 53 3.13 -4.34 4.20
N ARG A 54 3.55 -5.62 4.23
CA ARG A 54 4.93 -6.00 3.94
C ARG A 54 5.35 -5.65 2.51
N PHE A 55 4.45 -5.77 1.54
CA PHE A 55 4.70 -5.32 0.17
C PHE A 55 4.96 -3.80 0.13
N PHE A 56 4.10 -3.00 0.77
CA PHE A 56 4.28 -1.55 0.83
C PHE A 56 5.62 -1.17 1.49
N VAL A 57 5.95 -1.79 2.63
CA VAL A 57 7.23 -1.60 3.31
C VAL A 57 8.42 -1.97 2.43
N ARG A 58 8.35 -3.10 1.71
CA ARG A 58 9.41 -3.57 0.81
C ARG A 58 9.63 -2.64 -0.38
N HIS A 59 8.55 -2.08 -0.92
CA HIS A 59 8.58 -1.19 -2.08
C HIS A 59 8.71 0.30 -1.70
N GLY A 60 8.90 0.63 -0.41
CA GLY A 60 9.04 2.01 0.06
C GLY A 60 7.77 2.86 -0.12
N ILE A 61 6.62 2.21 -0.32
CA ILE A 61 5.34 2.89 -0.53
C ILE A 61 4.84 3.35 0.84
N THR A 62 4.90 4.64 1.08
CA THR A 62 4.45 5.24 2.34
C THR A 62 3.35 6.25 2.06
N ARG A 63 2.31 6.23 2.90
CA ARG A 63 1.30 7.28 2.87
C ARG A 63 1.90 8.57 3.41
N LYS A 64 1.83 9.64 2.63
CA LYS A 64 2.22 10.98 3.09
C LYS A 64 1.26 11.44 4.20
N LYS A 65 1.75 11.48 5.44
CA LYS A 65 0.99 11.99 6.59
C LYS A 65 1.07 13.52 6.63
N ARG A 66 0.30 14.23 5.80
CA ARG A 66 0.13 15.69 5.96
C ARG A 66 -1.15 15.99 6.74
N PRO A 67 -1.12 16.87 7.75
CA PRO A 67 -2.34 17.49 8.24
C PRO A 67 -3.04 18.19 7.07
N ALA A 68 -4.37 18.15 7.02
CA ALA A 68 -5.14 18.97 6.08
C ALA A 68 -5.08 20.43 6.53
N THR A 69 -3.92 21.07 6.38
CA THR A 69 -3.75 22.50 6.67
C THR A 69 -4.45 23.28 5.57
N ARG A 70 -5.43 24.10 5.95
CA ARG A 70 -6.16 24.98 5.02
C ARG A 70 -5.14 25.92 4.35
N SER A 71 -5.18 26.05 3.03
CA SER A 71 -4.30 26.99 2.31
C SER A 71 -4.45 28.39 2.92
N SER A 72 -3.34 29.03 3.28
CA SER A 72 -3.36 30.39 3.84
C SER A 72 -4.03 31.31 2.83
N ARG A 73 -5.12 31.95 3.26
CA ARG A 73 -5.82 32.94 2.45
C ARG A 73 -4.95 34.20 2.48
N THR A 74 -4.13 34.40 1.45
CA THR A 74 -3.41 35.68 1.26
C THR A 74 -4.43 36.73 0.87
N VAL A 75 -5.15 37.26 1.86
CA VAL A 75 -6.01 38.42 1.66
C VAL A 75 -5.12 39.65 1.84
N PRO A 76 -4.98 40.54 0.83
CA PRO A 76 -4.33 41.82 1.03
C PRO A 76 -5.12 42.57 2.09
N THR A 77 -4.44 42.96 3.17
CA THR A 77 -4.99 43.89 4.15
C THR A 77 -4.80 45.28 3.57
N SER A 78 -5.90 45.98 3.26
CA SER A 78 -5.89 47.41 2.96
C SER A 78 -5.94 48.22 4.25
#